data_AF-A0A653DM04-F1
#
_entry.id   AF-A0A653DM04-F1
#
_cell.length_a   1.000
_cell.length_b   1.000
_cell.length_c   1.000
_cell.angle_alpha   90.00
_cell.angle_beta   90.00
_cell.angle_gamma   90.00
#
_symmetry.space_group_name_H-M   'P 1'
#
loop_
_entity.id
_entity.type
_entity.pdbx_description
1 polymer ?
#
loop_
_entity_poly.entity_id
_entity_poly.type
_entity_poly.pdbx_seq_one_letter_code
_entity_poly.pdbx_strand_id
1 'polypeptide(L)'
;MCDGLGRQFTYSCPNATLFQQRMLVCDHWYMVNCSRALHDYDAANRLIGKADQPFVSEEERESARRTPRPDLLTAAGNLSEYNVIYG
;
A
#
# COMPACT_ATOMS: atom_id res chain seq x y z
N MET A 1 -4.98 -8.93 12.67
CA MET A 1 -3.79 -9.81 12.79
C MET A 1 -4.02 -10.79 13.93
N CYS A 2 -3.47 -12.00 13.83
CA CYS A 2 -3.59 -13.02 14.87
C CYS A 2 -2.30 -13.11 15.69
N ASP A 3 -2.40 -13.37 17.00
CA ASP A 3 -1.23 -13.82 17.77
C ASP A 3 -0.91 -15.30 17.54
N GLY A 4 0.13 -15.82 18.21
CA GLY A 4 0.53 -17.23 18.12
C GLY A 4 -0.51 -18.23 18.67
N LEU A 5 -1.56 -17.75 19.35
CA LEU A 5 -2.68 -18.55 19.85
C LEU A 5 -3.92 -18.42 18.94
N GLY A 6 -3.84 -17.67 17.85
CA GLY A 6 -4.94 -17.46 16.90
C GLY A 6 -5.94 -16.39 17.32
N ARG A 7 -5.67 -15.60 18.37
CA ARG A 7 -6.57 -14.51 18.80
C ARG A 7 -6.45 -13.33 17.84
N GLN A 8 -7.58 -12.85 17.36
CA GLN A 8 -7.64 -11.72 16.43
C GLN A 8 -7.66 -10.39 17.18
N PHE A 9 -6.88 -9.44 16.68
CA PHE A 9 -6.88 -8.06 17.15
C PHE A 9 -7.25 -7.10 16.01
N THR A 10 -8.10 -6.13 16.35
CA THR A 10 -8.42 -4.98 15.51
C THR A 10 -7.51 -3.83 15.88
N TYR A 11 -6.89 -3.22 14.87
CA TYR A 11 -6.06 -2.03 15.03
C TYR A 11 -6.69 -0.88 14.24
N SER A 12 -6.83 0.26 14.90
CA SER A 12 -7.22 1.50 14.25
C SER A 12 -5.97 2.26 13.78
N CYS A 13 -6.05 2.85 12.59
CA CYS A 13 -4.98 3.72 12.11
C CYS A 13 -4.93 5.04 12.91
N PRO A 14 -3.74 5.66 13.07
CA PRO A 14 -3.60 6.99 13.66
C PRO A 14 -4.42 8.07 12.94
N ASN A 15 -4.58 9.22 13.59
CA ASN A 15 -5.29 10.38 13.00
C ASN A 15 -4.72 10.75 11.62
N ALA A 16 -5.63 11.09 10.69
CA ALA A 16 -5.33 11.45 9.30
C ALA A 16 -4.65 10.33 8.46
N THR A 17 -4.76 9.07 8.87
CA THR A 17 -4.31 7.91 8.09
C THR A 17 -5.43 6.89 7.91
N LEU A 18 -5.35 6.11 6.84
CA LEU A 18 -6.29 5.04 6.50
C LEU A 18 -5.51 3.75 6.18
N PHE A 19 -6.16 2.61 6.35
CA PHE A 19 -5.52 1.32 6.07
C PHE A 19 -5.38 1.09 4.56
N GLN A 20 -4.14 0.92 4.11
CA GLN A 20 -3.77 0.63 2.73
C GLN A 20 -3.59 -0.89 2.56
N GLN A 21 -4.62 -1.54 2.04
CA GLN A 21 -4.71 -3.00 1.96
C GLN A 21 -3.53 -3.63 1.21
N ARG A 22 -3.11 -3.03 0.10
CA ARG A 22 -2.03 -3.57 -0.75
C ARG A 22 -0.63 -3.53 -0.14
N MET A 23 -0.42 -2.74 0.90
CA MET A 23 0.86 -2.64 1.60
C MET A 23 0.77 -3.09 3.06
N LEU A 24 -0.43 -3.37 3.55
CA LEU A 24 -0.72 -3.74 4.94
C LEU A 24 -0.19 -2.71 5.96
N VAL A 25 -0.25 -1.42 5.61
CA VAL A 25 0.17 -0.29 6.46
C VAL A 25 -0.94 0.75 6.59
N CYS A 26 -0.85 1.62 7.59
CA CYS A 26 -1.61 2.86 7.60
C CYS A 26 -0.86 3.91 6.78
N ASP A 27 -1.51 4.48 5.77
CA ASP A 27 -0.96 5.54 4.92
C ASP A 27 -1.80 6.81 5.06
N HIS A 28 -1.28 7.94 4.62
CA HIS A 28 -2.02 9.20 4.63
C HIS A 28 -3.35 9.06 3.90
N TRP A 29 -4.41 9.67 4.45
CA TRP A 29 -5.78 9.48 3.97
C TRP A 29 -5.95 9.75 2.46
N TYR A 30 -5.19 10.69 1.89
CA TYR A 30 -5.23 11.05 0.47
C TYR A 30 -4.43 10.10 -0.44
N MET A 31 -3.62 9.21 0.14
CA MET A 31 -2.87 8.16 -0.59
C MET A 31 -3.64 6.84 -0.68
N VAL A 32 -4.76 6.72 0.03
CA VAL A 32 -5.57 5.49 0.05
C VAL A 32 -6.75 5.62 -0.91
N ASN A 33 -6.80 4.72 -1.90
CA ASN A 33 -7.92 4.65 -2.84
C ASN A 33 -9.02 3.72 -2.30
N CYS A 34 -9.88 4.24 -1.43
CA CYS A 34 -10.95 3.45 -0.79
C CYS A 34 -11.91 2.79 -1.80
N SER A 35 -12.10 3.36 -2.99
CA SER A 35 -12.96 2.78 -4.03
C SER A 35 -12.45 1.42 -4.55
N ARG A 36 -11.16 1.11 -4.34
CA ARG A 36 -10.56 -0.18 -4.70
C ARG A 36 -10.66 -1.24 -3.60
N ALA A 37 -11.21 -0.93 -2.44
CA ALA A 37 -11.19 -1.83 -1.28
C ALA A 37 -11.75 -3.24 -1.56
N LEU A 38 -12.78 -3.38 -2.40
CA LEU A 38 -13.29 -4.69 -2.79
C LEU A 38 -12.31 -5.45 -3.68
N HIS A 39 -11.75 -4.78 -4.69
CA HIS A 39 -10.76 -5.35 -5.58
C HIS A 39 -9.51 -5.79 -4.81
N ASP A 40 -8.96 -4.91 -3.98
CA ASP A 40 -7.74 -5.18 -3.22
C ASP A 40 -7.96 -6.28 -2.15
N TYR A 41 -9.20 -6.48 -1.70
CA TYR A 41 -9.54 -7.64 -0.87
C TYR A 41 -9.40 -8.95 -1.64
N ASP A 42 -9.98 -9.03 -2.83
CA ASP A 42 -9.95 -10.25 -3.64
C ASP A 42 -8.57 -10.52 -4.23
N ALA A 43 -7.88 -9.47 -4.70
CA ALA A 43 -6.57 -9.56 -5.33
C ALA A 43 -5.42 -9.74 -4.33
N ALA A 44 -5.55 -9.23 -3.09
CA ALA A 44 -4.47 -9.26 -2.11
C ALA A 44 -4.87 -9.86 -0.76
N ASN A 45 -5.87 -9.30 -0.07
CA ASN A 45 -6.16 -9.70 1.33
C ASN A 45 -6.51 -11.20 1.47
N ARG A 46 -7.19 -11.78 0.48
CA ARG A 46 -7.49 -13.23 0.44
C ARG A 46 -6.26 -14.12 0.29
N LEU A 47 -5.10 -13.56 -0.07
CA LEU A 47 -3.84 -14.27 -0.28
C LEU A 47 -2.92 -14.24 0.95
N ILE A 48 -3.28 -13.46 1.98
CA ILE A 48 -2.50 -13.39 3.23
C ILE A 48 -2.39 -14.79 3.85
N GLY A 49 -1.17 -15.23 4.12
CA GLY A 49 -0.88 -16.51 4.75
C GLY A 49 -0.88 -17.72 3.81
N LYS A 50 -1.01 -17.51 2.48
CA LYS A 50 -0.84 -18.58 1.48
C LYS A 50 0.61 -18.64 1.03
N ALA A 51 1.33 -19.70 1.42
CA ALA A 51 2.77 -19.81 1.19
C ALA A 51 3.17 -19.85 -0.31
N ASP A 52 2.33 -20.44 -1.15
CA ASP A 52 2.63 -20.67 -2.58
C ASP A 52 2.10 -19.56 -3.50
N GLN A 53 1.50 -18.51 -2.94
CA GLN A 53 0.90 -17.43 -3.71
C GLN A 53 1.48 -16.08 -3.29
N PRO A 54 1.95 -15.25 -4.24
CA PRO A 54 2.39 -13.90 -3.89
C PRO A 54 1.19 -13.10 -3.36
N PHE A 55 1.44 -12.22 -2.40
CA PHE A 55 0.38 -11.38 -1.82
C PHE A 55 -0.28 -10.45 -2.84
N VAL A 56 0.45 -10.04 -3.88
CA VAL A 56 -0.01 -9.18 -4.96
C VAL A 56 0.63 -9.71 -6.25
N SER A 57 -0.11 -9.76 -7.38
CA SER A 57 0.48 -10.20 -8.66
C SER A 57 1.53 -9.21 -9.17
N GLU A 58 2.46 -9.68 -10.00
CA GLU A 58 3.46 -8.78 -10.61
C GLU A 58 2.80 -7.70 -11.48
N GLU A 59 1.71 -8.02 -12.19
CA GLU A 59 0.98 -7.01 -12.97
C GLU A 59 0.34 -5.95 -12.07
N GLU A 60 -0.27 -6.37 -10.96
CA GLU A 60 -0.79 -5.44 -9.97
C GLU A 60 0.32 -4.56 -9.41
N ARG A 61 1.50 -5.13 -9.16
CA ARG A 61 2.65 -4.46 -8.58
C ARG A 61 3.25 -3.42 -9.54
N GLU A 62 3.33 -3.72 -10.82
CA GLU A 62 3.80 -2.83 -11.88
C GLU A 62 2.78 -1.73 -12.22
N SER A 63 1.50 -2.08 -12.27
CA SER A 63 0.41 -1.13 -12.56
C SER A 63 0.09 -0.19 -11.41
N ALA A 64 0.53 -0.53 -10.18
CA ALA A 64 0.40 0.34 -9.04
C ALA A 64 1.36 1.53 -9.14
N ARG A 65 0.89 2.59 -9.81
CA ARG A 65 1.44 3.93 -9.61
C ARG A 65 1.34 4.26 -8.13
N ARG A 66 2.49 4.21 -7.44
CA ARG A 66 2.61 4.82 -6.11
C ARG A 66 2.27 6.29 -6.29
N THR A 67 1.31 6.77 -5.52
CA THR A 67 1.03 8.20 -5.47
C THR A 67 2.31 8.91 -5.01
N PRO A 68 2.90 9.83 -5.80
CA PRO A 68 4.09 10.54 -5.41
C PRO A 68 3.81 11.30 -4.12
N ARG A 69 4.78 11.34 -3.20
CA ARG A 69 4.59 12.20 -2.03
C ARG A 69 4.37 13.66 -2.50
N PRO A 70 3.40 14.40 -1.94
CA PRO A 70 3.07 15.74 -2.45
C PRO A 70 4.19 16.77 -2.27
N ASP A 71 5.08 16.57 -1.29
CA ASP A 71 6.30 17.36 -1.09
C ASP A 71 7.26 17.26 -2.29
N LEU A 72 7.35 16.09 -2.94
CA LEU A 72 8.13 15.89 -4.16
C LEU A 72 7.57 16.65 -5.37
N LEU A 73 6.25 16.83 -5.42
CA LEU A 73 5.59 17.61 -6.48
C LEU A 73 5.82 19.12 -6.30
N THR A 74 6.06 19.56 -5.06
CA THR A 74 6.34 20.96 -4.73
C THR A 74 7.80 21.33 -5.01
N ALA A 75 8.72 20.35 -4.90
CA ALA A 75 10.15 20.50 -5.18
C ALA A 75 10.51 20.45 -6.68
N ALA A 76 9.56 20.16 -7.57
CA ALA A 76 9.76 20.04 -9.02
C ALA A 76 10.12 21.36 -9.74
N GLY A 77 10.48 22.42 -9.00
CA GLY A 77 11.11 23.62 -9.53
C GLY A 77 12.60 23.46 -9.86
N ASN A 78 13.28 22.40 -9.41
CA ASN A 78 14.68 22.12 -9.75
C ASN A 78 14.87 20.66 -10.20
N LEU A 79 14.65 20.44 -11.50
CA LEU A 79 14.82 19.17 -12.22
C LEU A 79 16.30 18.75 -12.31
N SER A 80 16.88 18.21 -11.24
CA SER A 80 18.18 17.52 -11.31
C SER A 80 18.24 16.19 -10.54
N GLU A 81 17.21 15.81 -9.79
CA GLU A 81 17.26 14.60 -8.93
C GLU A 81 16.49 13.38 -9.50
N TYR A 82 16.07 13.42 -10.76
CA TYR A 82 15.31 12.34 -11.42
C TYR A 82 16.17 11.19 -11.96
N ASN A 83 17.38 10.98 -11.43
CA ASN A 83 18.27 9.88 -11.87
C ASN A 83 18.82 9.04 -10.70
N VAL A 84 18.02 8.81 -9.66
CA VAL A 84 18.41 7.87 -8.59
C VAL A 84 17.23 7.03 -8.15
N ILE A 85 16.65 6.19 -9.02
CA ILE A 85 16.20 4.80 -8.72
C ILE A 85 15.97 4.06 -10.07
N TYR A 86 16.96 3.98 -10.96
CA TYR A 86 17.11 2.90 -11.95
C TYR A 86 18.57 2.86 -12.37
N GLY A 87 19.36 2.07 -11.63
CA GLY A 87 20.74 1.69 -11.88
C GLY A 87 21.00 0.38 -11.17
#